data_AF-A0A096DKL6-F1
#
_entry.id   AF-A0A096DKL6-F1
#
_cell.length_a   1.000
_cell.length_b   1.000
_cell.length_c   1.000
_cell.angle_alpha   90.00
_cell.angle_beta   90.00
_cell.angle_gamma   90.00
#
_symmetry.space_group_name_H-M   'P 1'
#
loop_
_entity.id
_entity.type
_entity.pdbx_description
1 polymer ?
#
loop_
_entity_poly.entity_id
_entity_poly.type
_entity_poly.pdbx_seq_one_letter_code
_entity_poly.pdbx_strand_id
1 'polypeptide(L)'
;MILGITESFIDFQYCKDNVIIEENGDKLTFYEKIKEGYKYILGKFDIVMIIAIFVILNFAIGFSIQVPLPFIINDVLKINTRYFGIIQRMFAIGFIPVFPGINFNNEIVLVIYYCFITMILGSSISIIDITATTYLQKTIADNFRSRVMSLQFSLVKIILPLALILSGFAIDFMPIHVVLIFGSFLIFLSVIVWYKKYLNYVNLKMINQ
;
A
#
# COMPACT_ATOMS: atom_id res chain seq x y z
N MET A 1 -7.20 7.71 -15.99
CA MET A 1 -8.25 7.97 -17.00
C MET A 1 -9.62 8.10 -16.35
N ILE A 2 -10.10 7.11 -15.58
CA ILE A 2 -11.41 7.19 -14.89
C ILE A 2 -11.46 8.41 -13.94
N LEU A 3 -10.44 8.63 -13.11
CA LEU A 3 -10.38 9.81 -12.22
C LEU A 3 -10.49 11.15 -12.97
N GLY A 4 -9.77 11.32 -14.08
CA GLY A 4 -9.79 12.56 -14.86
C GLY A 4 -11.10 12.77 -15.62
N ILE A 5 -11.77 11.68 -16.02
CA ILE A 5 -13.13 11.76 -16.57
C ILE A 5 -14.09 12.21 -15.47
N THR A 6 -14.01 11.64 -14.27
CA THR A 6 -14.85 12.03 -13.12
C THR A 6 -14.62 13.48 -12.69
N GLU A 7 -13.37 13.96 -12.67
CA GLU A 7 -13.04 15.37 -12.37
C GLU A 7 -13.61 16.34 -13.42
N SER A 8 -13.72 15.93 -14.69
CA SER A 8 -14.34 16.75 -15.74
C SER A 8 -15.85 16.96 -15.54
N PHE A 9 -16.50 16.17 -14.68
CA PHE A 9 -17.92 16.32 -14.33
C PHE A 9 -18.15 17.12 -13.03
N ILE A 10 -17.08 17.56 -12.36
CA ILE A 10 -17.21 18.38 -11.15
C ILE A 10 -17.41 19.83 -11.57
N ASP A 11 -18.62 20.35 -11.35
CA ASP A 11 -18.91 21.78 -11.53
C ASP A 11 -18.46 22.58 -10.30
N PHE A 12 -17.31 23.25 -10.42
CA PHE A 12 -16.72 24.06 -9.37
C PHE A 12 -17.51 25.35 -9.06
N GLN A 13 -18.44 25.78 -9.92
CA GLN A 13 -19.21 27.00 -9.68
C GLN A 13 -20.31 26.83 -8.64
N TYR A 14 -20.75 25.60 -8.36
CA TYR A 14 -21.83 25.34 -7.40
C TYR A 14 -21.47 25.65 -5.93
N CYS A 15 -20.18 25.65 -5.57
CA CYS A 15 -19.72 25.99 -4.22
C CYS A 15 -19.42 27.47 -4.01
N LYS A 16 -19.50 28.31 -5.06
CA LYS A 16 -19.07 29.71 -4.98
C LYS A 16 -20.17 30.66 -4.50
N ASP A 17 -21.44 30.28 -4.69
CA ASP A 17 -22.53 31.24 -4.60
C ASP A 17 -23.26 31.32 -3.25
N ASN A 18 -22.89 30.51 -2.24
CA ASN A 18 -23.53 30.58 -0.91
C ASN A 18 -22.64 30.16 0.28
N VAL A 19 -21.32 30.34 0.19
CA VAL A 19 -20.45 30.19 1.37
C VAL A 19 -19.99 31.57 1.81
N ILE A 20 -20.67 32.11 2.83
CA ILE A 20 -20.06 33.07 3.74
C ILE A 20 -18.81 32.37 4.25
N ILE A 21 -17.63 32.80 3.78
CA ILE A 21 -16.37 32.35 4.33
C ILE A 21 -16.32 32.95 5.73
N GLU A 22 -16.88 32.25 6.73
CA GLU A 22 -16.41 32.42 8.09
C GLU A 22 -14.95 31.96 8.09
N GLU A 23 -14.04 32.90 7.85
CA GLU A 23 -12.61 32.77 8.12
C GLU A 23 -12.39 32.63 9.63
N ASN A 24 -12.78 31.49 10.19
CA ASN A 24 -12.37 31.07 11.54
C ASN A 24 -11.63 29.72 11.50
N GLY A 25 -11.02 29.38 10.36
CA GLY A 25 -10.35 28.10 10.14
C GLY A 25 -8.83 28.22 9.96
N ASP A 26 -8.09 28.14 11.06
CA ASP A 26 -6.64 27.89 11.19
C ASP A 26 -5.68 28.78 10.36
N LYS A 27 -5.19 29.87 11.00
CA LYS A 27 -4.04 30.72 10.57
C LYS A 27 -2.70 29.97 10.40
N LEU A 28 -2.68 28.65 10.50
CA LEU A 28 -1.46 27.85 10.50
C LEU A 28 -0.92 27.70 9.06
N THR A 29 0.34 28.01 8.89
CA THR A 29 1.12 27.80 7.68
C THR A 29 1.18 26.31 7.35
N PHE A 30 1.36 25.94 6.08
CA PHE A 30 1.47 24.54 5.64
C PHE A 30 2.48 23.72 6.46
N TYR A 31 3.65 24.29 6.74
CA TYR A 31 4.68 23.65 7.57
C TYR A 31 4.20 23.41 9.01
N GLU A 32 3.44 24.35 9.58
CA GLU A 32 2.89 24.22 10.93
C GLU A 32 1.83 23.11 10.99
N LYS A 33 0.99 23.00 9.94
CA LYS A 33 0.01 21.90 9.80
C LYS A 33 0.71 20.53 9.73
N ILE A 34 1.81 20.42 8.99
CA ILE A 34 2.63 19.19 8.93
C ILE A 34 3.24 18.89 10.30
N LYS A 35 3.85 19.89 10.95
CA LYS A 35 4.49 19.74 12.26
C LYS A 35 3.50 19.30 13.33
N GLU A 36 2.31 19.88 13.35
CA GLU A 36 1.24 19.49 14.25
C GLU A 36 0.73 18.08 13.98
N GLY A 37 0.54 17.70 12.71
CA GLY A 37 0.18 16.33 12.33
C GLY A 37 1.22 15.31 12.80
N TYR A 38 2.51 15.62 12.62
CA TYR A 38 3.60 14.77 13.08
C TYR A 38 3.63 14.65 14.62
N LYS A 39 3.49 15.76 15.34
CA LYS A 39 3.40 15.77 16.80
C LYS A 39 2.20 14.95 17.30
N TYR A 40 1.06 15.05 16.62
CA TYR A 40 -0.14 14.28 16.93
C TYR A 40 0.08 12.76 16.76
N ILE A 41 0.71 12.35 15.65
CA ILE A 41 1.07 10.95 15.40
C ILE A 41 1.92 10.43 16.54
N LEU A 42 3.03 11.12 16.87
CA LEU A 42 3.94 10.69 17.93
C LEU A 42 3.30 10.69 19.33
N GLY A 43 2.29 11.52 19.55
CA GLY A 43 1.54 11.57 20.80
C GLY A 43 0.60 10.38 21.03
N LYS A 44 0.28 9.60 20.00
CA LYS A 44 -0.66 8.47 20.08
C LYS A 44 -0.03 7.17 19.62
N PHE A 45 0.29 6.31 20.60
CA PHE A 45 0.92 5.01 20.36
C PHE A 45 0.18 4.17 19.31
N ASP A 46 -1.15 4.09 19.40
CA ASP A 46 -1.97 3.31 18.46
C ASP A 46 -1.79 3.77 17.00
N ILE A 47 -1.74 5.09 16.78
CA ILE A 47 -1.54 5.70 15.46
C ILE A 47 -0.14 5.40 14.92
N VAL A 48 0.90 5.56 15.74
CA VAL A 48 2.28 5.24 15.36
C VAL A 48 2.38 3.77 14.93
N MET A 49 1.75 2.86 15.68
CA MET A 49 1.83 1.43 15.42
C MET A 49 1.13 1.05 14.12
N ILE A 50 -0.04 1.63 13.82
CA ILE A 50 -0.73 1.40 12.54
C ILE A 50 0.11 1.93 11.37
N ILE A 51 0.64 3.15 11.47
CA ILE A 51 1.48 3.75 10.41
C ILE A 51 2.76 2.92 10.20
N ALA A 52 3.38 2.42 11.28
CA ALA A 52 4.58 1.60 11.19
C ALA A 52 4.31 0.28 10.43
N ILE A 53 3.20 -0.40 10.74
CA ILE A 53 2.79 -1.61 9.99
C ILE A 53 2.57 -1.28 8.52
N PHE A 54 1.92 -0.15 8.21
CA PHE A 54 1.71 0.28 6.83
C PHE A 54 3.01 0.45 6.05
N VAL A 55 3.97 1.16 6.63
CA VAL A 55 5.27 1.40 6.02
C VAL A 55 6.01 0.08 5.80
N ILE A 56 5.98 -0.81 6.78
CA ILE A 56 6.61 -2.13 6.72
C ILE A 56 5.94 -3.02 5.65
N LEU A 57 4.62 -3.08 5.62
CA LEU A 57 3.86 -3.86 4.65
C LEU A 57 4.17 -3.41 3.23
N ASN A 58 4.14 -2.08 2.98
CA ASN A 58 4.44 -1.52 1.67
C ASN A 58 5.90 -1.73 1.27
N PHE A 59 6.84 -1.60 2.21
CA PHE A 59 8.24 -1.94 1.97
C PHE A 59 8.39 -3.41 1.58
N ALA A 60 7.81 -4.35 2.33
CA ALA A 60 7.94 -5.78 2.06
C ALA A 60 7.32 -6.18 0.71
N ILE A 61 6.16 -5.63 0.36
CA ILE A 61 5.52 -5.84 -0.94
C ILE A 61 6.39 -5.27 -2.07
N GLY A 62 6.90 -4.05 -1.92
CA GLY A 62 7.80 -3.44 -2.90
C GLY A 62 9.08 -4.25 -3.07
N PHE A 63 9.69 -4.66 -1.96
CA PHE A 63 10.96 -5.38 -1.95
C PHE A 63 10.83 -6.80 -2.49
N SER A 64 9.78 -7.53 -2.14
CA SER A 64 9.69 -8.98 -2.44
C SER A 64 8.83 -9.30 -3.63
N ILE A 65 7.87 -8.45 -4.01
CA ILE A 65 6.92 -8.78 -5.08
C ILE A 65 7.18 -7.91 -6.30
N GLN A 66 7.26 -6.59 -6.17
CA GLN A 66 7.20 -5.71 -7.34
C GLN A 66 8.41 -5.83 -8.30
N VAL A 67 9.63 -6.00 -7.78
CA VAL A 67 10.83 -6.21 -8.61
C VAL A 67 11.09 -7.69 -8.93
N PRO A 68 10.95 -8.63 -7.97
CA PRO A 68 11.18 -10.05 -8.25
C PRO A 68 10.22 -10.66 -9.28
N LEU A 69 8.98 -10.20 -9.35
CA LEU A 69 7.96 -10.80 -10.20
C LEU A 69 8.26 -10.72 -11.71
N PRO A 70 8.63 -9.56 -12.31
CA PRO A 70 9.08 -9.50 -13.70
C PRO A 70 10.36 -10.32 -13.95
N PHE A 71 11.30 -10.33 -13.00
CA PHE A 71 12.53 -11.13 -13.09
C PHE A 71 12.22 -12.63 -13.14
N ILE A 72 11.33 -13.13 -12.28
CA ILE A 72 10.90 -14.53 -12.30
C ILE A 72 10.27 -14.89 -13.65
N ILE A 73 9.42 -14.02 -14.19
CA ILE A 73 8.71 -14.30 -15.45
C ILE A 73 9.69 -14.34 -16.63
N ASN A 74 10.60 -13.37 -16.74
CA ASN A 74 11.48 -13.25 -17.90
C ASN A 74 12.74 -14.13 -17.77
N ASP A 75 13.41 -14.11 -16.62
CA ASP A 75 14.73 -14.74 -16.46
C ASP A 75 14.63 -16.18 -15.94
N VAL A 76 13.68 -16.47 -15.04
CA VAL A 76 13.51 -17.81 -14.48
C VAL A 76 12.61 -18.68 -15.34
N LEU A 77 11.42 -18.17 -15.71
CA LEU A 77 10.44 -18.92 -16.49
C LEU A 77 10.66 -18.80 -18.01
N LYS A 78 11.51 -17.85 -18.45
CA LYS A 78 11.79 -17.59 -19.88
C LYS A 78 10.54 -17.30 -20.72
N ILE A 79 9.52 -16.74 -20.09
CA ILE A 79 8.26 -16.38 -20.73
C ILE A 79 8.43 -15.04 -21.43
N ASN A 80 7.84 -14.89 -22.62
CA ASN A 80 7.87 -13.63 -23.36
C ASN A 80 7.31 -12.46 -22.52
N THR A 81 8.01 -11.33 -22.50
CA THR A 81 7.64 -10.11 -21.76
C THR A 81 6.23 -9.59 -22.11
N ARG A 82 5.66 -9.96 -23.27
CA ARG A 82 4.26 -9.70 -23.61
C ARG A 82 3.29 -10.21 -22.54
N TYR A 83 3.57 -11.38 -21.96
CA TYR A 83 2.70 -11.98 -20.96
C TYR A 83 2.79 -11.29 -19.61
N PHE A 84 3.94 -10.72 -19.25
CA PHE A 84 4.05 -9.86 -18.06
C PHE A 84 3.09 -8.67 -18.14
N GLY A 85 3.03 -8.01 -19.31
CA GLY A 85 2.07 -6.93 -19.56
C GLY A 85 0.62 -7.38 -19.44
N ILE A 86 0.29 -8.62 -19.82
CA ILE A 86 -1.05 -9.19 -19.64
C ILE A 86 -1.34 -9.42 -18.15
N ILE A 87 -0.45 -10.10 -17.42
CA ILE A 87 -0.60 -10.39 -15.98
C ILE A 87 -0.79 -9.08 -15.20
N GLN A 88 -0.01 -8.04 -15.49
CA GLN A 88 -0.09 -6.79 -14.75
C GLN A 88 -1.35 -5.97 -15.07
N ARG A 89 -1.84 -6.02 -16.31
CA ARG A 89 -3.15 -5.44 -16.67
C ARG A 89 -4.29 -6.18 -15.98
N MET A 90 -4.17 -7.49 -15.84
CA MET A 90 -5.14 -8.31 -15.12
C MET A 90 -5.13 -8.03 -13.62
N PHE A 91 -3.97 -7.77 -13.02
CA PHE A 91 -3.88 -7.29 -11.64
C PHE A 91 -4.64 -5.98 -11.43
N ALA A 92 -4.59 -5.07 -12.41
CA ALA A 92 -5.30 -3.79 -12.33
C ALA A 92 -6.81 -3.87 -12.61
N ILE A 93 -7.25 -4.74 -13.53
CA ILE A 93 -8.65 -4.82 -13.98
C ILE A 93 -9.43 -5.92 -13.25
N GLY A 94 -8.76 -6.96 -12.75
CA GLY A 94 -9.38 -8.12 -12.09
C GLY A 94 -10.11 -9.08 -13.05
N PHE A 95 -9.89 -8.96 -14.36
CA PHE A 95 -10.61 -9.74 -15.38
C PHE A 95 -9.67 -10.44 -16.36
N ILE A 96 -9.99 -11.69 -16.73
CA ILE A 96 -9.27 -12.49 -17.72
C ILE A 96 -9.98 -12.39 -19.08
N PRO A 97 -9.47 -11.62 -20.07
CA PRO A 97 -9.99 -11.68 -21.43
C PRO A 97 -9.51 -12.98 -22.08
N VAL A 98 -10.23 -14.08 -21.87
CA VAL A 98 -10.03 -15.30 -22.65
C VAL A 98 -10.66 -15.07 -24.02
N PHE A 99 -9.84 -14.73 -25.02
CA PHE A 99 -10.33 -14.63 -26.39
C PHE A 99 -10.70 -16.02 -26.92
N PRO A 100 -11.91 -16.21 -27.47
CA PRO A 100 -12.25 -17.45 -28.16
C PRO A 100 -11.40 -17.56 -29.43
N GLY A 101 -10.59 -18.63 -29.52
CA GLY A 101 -9.66 -18.87 -30.65
C GLY A 101 -8.18 -18.97 -30.27
N ILE A 102 -7.83 -18.91 -28.98
CA ILE A 102 -6.45 -19.10 -28.52
C ILE A 102 -6.12 -20.60 -28.44
N ASN A 103 -5.05 -21.03 -29.14
CA ASN A 103 -4.49 -22.37 -28.97
C ASN A 103 -3.80 -22.48 -27.60
N PHE A 104 -4.23 -23.42 -26.77
CA PHE A 104 -3.66 -23.65 -25.44
C PHE A 104 -2.26 -24.25 -25.53
N ASN A 105 -1.25 -23.39 -25.63
CA ASN A 105 0.14 -23.75 -25.44
C ASN A 105 0.51 -23.72 -23.95
N ASN A 106 1.60 -24.41 -23.56
CA ASN A 106 2.08 -24.46 -22.17
C ASN A 106 2.28 -23.06 -21.56
N GLU A 107 2.70 -22.07 -22.34
CA GLU A 107 2.87 -20.68 -21.90
C GLU A 107 1.56 -20.02 -21.47
N ILE A 108 0.48 -20.23 -22.23
CA ILE A 108 -0.83 -19.64 -21.94
C ILE A 108 -1.44 -20.25 -20.68
N VAL A 109 -1.25 -21.56 -20.49
CA VAL A 109 -1.67 -22.25 -19.25
C VAL A 109 -0.92 -21.69 -18.04
N LEU A 110 0.40 -21.47 -18.15
CA LEU A 110 1.20 -20.83 -17.09
C LEU A 110 0.71 -19.41 -16.79
N VAL A 111 0.40 -18.62 -17.82
CA VAL A 111 -0.09 -17.25 -17.64
C VAL A 111 -1.44 -17.24 -16.93
N ILE A 112 -2.38 -18.10 -17.33
CA ILE A 112 -3.67 -18.24 -16.64
C ILE A 112 -3.45 -18.60 -15.17
N TYR A 113 -2.55 -19.54 -14.87
CA TYR A 113 -2.20 -19.91 -13.50
C TYR A 113 -1.65 -18.72 -12.68
N TYR A 114 -0.68 -17.97 -13.23
CA TYR A 114 -0.12 -16.78 -12.56
C TYR A 114 -1.14 -15.67 -12.36
N CYS A 115 -2.08 -15.52 -13.29
CA CYS A 115 -3.18 -14.58 -13.18
C CYS A 115 -4.10 -14.89 -12.00
N PHE A 116 -4.46 -16.16 -11.79
CA PHE A 116 -5.25 -16.56 -10.62
C PHE A 116 -4.50 -16.27 -9.31
N ILE A 117 -3.20 -16.60 -9.24
CA ILE A 117 -2.38 -16.34 -8.06
C ILE A 117 -2.29 -14.85 -7.75
N THR A 118 -1.98 -14.02 -8.74
CA THR A 118 -1.84 -12.56 -8.57
C THR A 118 -3.18 -11.89 -8.25
N MET A 119 -4.31 -12.43 -8.73
CA MET A 119 -5.65 -11.95 -8.37
C MET A 119 -5.99 -12.20 -6.90
N ILE A 120 -5.67 -13.40 -6.39
CA ILE A 120 -5.86 -13.73 -4.96
C ILE A 120 -4.97 -12.83 -4.10
N LEU A 121 -3.68 -12.72 -4.45
CA LEU A 121 -2.73 -11.87 -3.74
C LEU A 121 -3.16 -10.40 -3.74
N GLY A 122 -3.58 -9.85 -4.89
CA GLY A 122 -4.04 -8.47 -5.02
C GLY A 122 -5.28 -8.16 -4.19
N SER A 123 -6.22 -9.11 -4.16
CA SER A 123 -7.42 -9.01 -3.32
C SER A 123 -7.05 -8.98 -1.83
N SER A 124 -6.17 -9.88 -1.39
CA SER A 124 -5.68 -9.92 -0.01
C SER A 124 -4.97 -8.63 0.39
N ILE A 125 -4.07 -8.11 -0.47
CA ILE A 125 -3.34 -6.86 -0.22
C ILE A 125 -4.33 -5.69 -0.09
N SER A 126 -5.31 -5.61 -0.99
CA SER A 126 -6.32 -4.53 -0.99
C SER A 126 -7.18 -4.54 0.28
N ILE A 127 -7.62 -5.72 0.73
CA ILE A 127 -8.42 -5.85 1.96
C ILE A 127 -7.63 -5.37 3.18
N ILE A 128 -6.36 -5.76 3.30
CA ILE A 128 -5.49 -5.34 4.40
C ILE A 128 -5.30 -3.82 4.37
N ASP A 129 -4.99 -3.25 3.20
CA ASP A 129 -4.72 -1.83 3.02
C ASP A 129 -5.95 -0.96 3.33
N ILE A 130 -7.13 -1.33 2.81
CA ILE A 130 -8.38 -0.60 3.04
C ILE A 130 -8.80 -0.70 4.51
N THR A 131 -8.70 -1.89 5.10
CA THR A 131 -9.10 -2.10 6.51
C THR A 131 -8.20 -1.34 7.46
N ALA A 132 -6.88 -1.40 7.25
CA ALA A 132 -5.94 -0.67 8.08
C ALA A 132 -6.10 0.85 7.91
N THR A 133 -6.35 1.33 6.68
CA THR A 133 -6.63 2.74 6.41
C THR A 133 -7.93 3.21 7.09
N THR A 134 -9.01 2.44 6.99
CA THR A 134 -10.28 2.80 7.61
C THR A 134 -10.23 2.72 9.15
N TYR A 135 -9.46 1.77 9.70
CA TYR A 135 -9.20 1.71 11.14
C TYR A 135 -8.40 2.92 11.63
N LEU A 136 -7.37 3.32 10.88
CA LEU A 136 -6.60 4.54 11.16
C LEU A 136 -7.49 5.78 11.14
N GLN A 137 -8.34 5.91 10.11
CA GLN A 137 -9.29 7.02 9.98
C GLN A 137 -10.28 7.13 11.13
N LYS A 138 -10.76 6.00 11.67
CA LYS A 138 -11.66 5.97 12.83
C LYS A 138 -10.96 6.30 14.17
N THR A 139 -9.64 6.16 14.23
CA THR A 139 -8.84 6.38 15.45
C THR A 139 -8.37 7.83 15.61
N ILE A 140 -8.26 8.55 14.49
CA ILE A 140 -7.79 9.94 14.42
C ILE A 140 -8.97 10.89 14.64
N ALA A 141 -8.73 11.99 15.37
CA ALA A 141 -9.71 13.07 15.52
C ALA A 141 -9.93 13.82 14.20
N ASP A 142 -11.16 14.24 13.92
CA ASP A 142 -11.54 14.81 12.62
C ASP A 142 -10.67 16.01 12.19
N ASN A 143 -10.29 16.87 13.14
CA ASN A 143 -9.43 18.03 12.91
C ASN A 143 -7.99 17.67 12.47
N PHE A 144 -7.50 16.46 12.79
CA PHE A 144 -6.17 15.98 12.41
C PHE A 144 -6.20 14.95 11.27
N ARG A 145 -7.37 14.46 10.86
CA ARG A 145 -7.52 13.34 9.92
C ARG A 145 -6.76 13.57 8.61
N SER A 146 -7.00 14.69 7.93
CA SER A 146 -6.34 14.98 6.64
C SER A 146 -4.82 15.14 6.77
N ARG A 147 -4.33 15.69 7.89
CA ARG A 147 -2.90 15.92 8.16
C ARG A 147 -2.16 14.61 8.44
N VAL A 148 -2.78 13.70 9.20
CA VAL A 148 -2.20 12.40 9.51
C VAL A 148 -2.23 11.48 8.29
N MET A 149 -3.33 11.47 7.55
CA MET A 149 -3.47 10.67 6.33
C MET A 149 -2.48 11.11 5.25
N SER A 150 -2.29 12.42 5.05
CA SER A 150 -1.30 12.91 4.07
C SER A 150 0.12 12.50 4.45
N LEU A 151 0.48 12.58 5.74
CA LEU A 151 1.77 12.10 6.24
C LEU A 151 1.96 10.58 6.03
N GLN A 152 0.95 9.77 6.34
CA GLN A 152 0.97 8.33 6.09
C GLN A 152 1.23 8.03 4.60
N PHE A 153 0.44 8.63 3.69
CA PHE A 153 0.61 8.40 2.26
C PHE A 153 1.97 8.88 1.75
N SER A 154 2.48 9.99 2.26
CA SER A 154 3.82 10.47 1.91
C SER A 154 4.91 9.48 2.34
N LEU A 155 4.84 8.95 3.56
CA LEU A 155 5.79 7.94 4.03
C LEU A 155 5.76 6.67 3.16
N VAL A 156 4.56 6.19 2.83
CA VAL A 156 4.38 5.03 1.94
C VAL A 156 4.96 5.29 0.54
N LYS A 157 4.79 6.50 0.00
CA LYS A 157 5.34 6.86 -1.32
C LYS A 157 6.86 7.03 -1.33
N ILE A 158 7.47 7.36 -0.20
CA ILE A 158 8.94 7.45 -0.07
C ILE A 158 9.55 6.05 0.11
N ILE A 159 8.93 5.20 0.92
CA ILE A 159 9.47 3.87 1.22
C ILE A 159 9.43 2.94 0.01
N LEU A 160 8.44 3.11 -0.87
CA LEU A 160 8.26 2.26 -2.04
C LEU A 160 9.44 2.31 -3.03
N PRO A 161 9.87 3.46 -3.58
CA PRO A 161 11.03 3.51 -4.46
C PRO A 161 12.32 3.04 -3.77
N LEU A 162 12.46 3.28 -2.46
CA LEU A 162 13.59 2.75 -1.69
C LEU A 162 13.57 1.21 -1.65
N ALA A 163 12.41 0.60 -1.44
CA ALA A 163 12.23 -0.85 -1.46
C ALA A 163 12.56 -1.44 -2.83
N LEU A 164 12.16 -0.77 -3.92
CA LEU A 164 12.46 -1.20 -5.28
C LEU A 164 13.98 -1.18 -5.57
N ILE A 165 14.67 -0.10 -5.18
CA ILE A 165 16.13 0.01 -5.35
C ILE A 165 16.86 -1.09 -4.59
N LEU A 166 16.49 -1.29 -3.32
CA LEU A 166 17.10 -2.32 -2.47
C LEU A 166 16.83 -3.73 -2.99
N SER A 167 15.64 -3.98 -3.54
CA SER A 167 15.29 -5.27 -4.13
C SER A 167 16.09 -5.57 -5.39
N GLY A 168 16.20 -4.58 -6.29
CA GLY A 168 17.01 -4.73 -7.50
C GLY A 168 18.45 -5.09 -7.16
N PHE A 169 19.05 -4.38 -6.21
CA PHE A 169 20.38 -4.73 -5.69
C PHE A 169 20.41 -6.13 -5.07
N ALA A 170 19.42 -6.52 -4.27
CA ALA A 170 19.41 -7.81 -3.58
C ALA A 170 19.36 -9.01 -4.55
N ILE A 171 18.69 -8.88 -5.69
CA ILE A 171 18.58 -9.96 -6.71
C ILE A 171 19.95 -10.29 -7.33
N ASP A 172 20.86 -9.32 -7.42
CA ASP A 172 22.20 -9.54 -7.98
C ASP A 172 23.09 -10.38 -7.05
N PHE A 173 22.87 -10.32 -5.72
CA PHE A 173 23.71 -10.99 -4.73
C PHE A 173 23.06 -12.24 -4.11
N MET A 174 21.74 -12.36 -4.16
CA MET A 174 21.00 -13.42 -3.48
C MET A 174 20.07 -14.16 -4.44
N PRO A 175 19.84 -15.47 -4.23
CA PRO A 175 18.83 -16.19 -4.98
C PRO A 175 17.44 -15.57 -4.80
N ILE A 176 16.67 -15.56 -5.89
CA ILE A 176 15.35 -14.93 -5.94
C ILE A 176 14.37 -15.47 -4.86
N HIS A 177 14.46 -16.75 -4.51
CA HIS A 177 13.61 -17.34 -3.47
C HIS A 177 13.93 -16.78 -2.07
N VAL A 178 15.18 -16.40 -1.80
CA VAL A 178 15.58 -15.76 -0.54
C VAL A 178 14.98 -14.36 -0.45
N VAL A 179 15.03 -13.60 -1.54
CA VAL A 179 14.42 -12.27 -1.64
C VAL A 179 12.91 -12.33 -1.38
N LEU A 180 12.22 -13.32 -1.95
CA LEU A 180 10.78 -13.55 -1.72
C LEU A 180 10.45 -13.87 -0.25
N ILE A 181 11.21 -14.79 0.35
CA ILE A 181 10.99 -15.22 1.75
C ILE A 181 11.27 -14.06 2.72
N PHE A 182 12.23 -13.20 2.40
CA PHE A 182 12.60 -12.08 3.26
C PHE A 182 11.42 -11.14 3.55
N GLY A 183 10.62 -10.75 2.54
CA GLY A 183 9.46 -9.90 2.78
C GLY A 183 8.39 -10.56 3.63
N SER A 184 8.10 -11.85 3.39
CA SER A 184 7.14 -12.60 4.21
C SER A 184 7.61 -12.69 5.66
N PHE A 185 8.90 -12.97 5.88
CA PHE A 185 9.49 -13.01 7.21
C PHE A 185 9.42 -11.63 7.90
N LEU A 186 9.70 -10.56 7.16
CA LEU A 186 9.69 -9.19 7.69
C LEU A 186 8.28 -8.75 8.11
N ILE A 187 7.24 -9.09 7.33
CA ILE A 187 5.84 -8.86 7.71
C ILE A 187 5.50 -9.69 8.96
N PHE A 188 5.83 -10.97 8.98
CA PHE A 188 5.55 -11.86 10.11
C PHE A 188 6.19 -11.34 11.41
N LEU A 189 7.46 -10.93 11.36
CA LEU A 189 8.16 -10.34 12.50
C LEU A 189 7.48 -9.04 12.97
N SER A 190 7.05 -8.19 12.05
CA SER A 190 6.37 -6.93 12.38
C SER A 190 5.07 -7.16 13.15
N VAL A 191 4.31 -8.20 12.79
CA VAL A 191 3.05 -8.57 13.47
C VAL A 191 3.34 -9.08 14.89
N ILE A 192 4.39 -9.89 15.07
CA ILE A 192 4.79 -10.37 16.40
C ILE A 192 5.19 -9.20 17.31
N VAL A 193 6.03 -8.30 16.80
CA VAL A 193 6.46 -7.11 17.55
C VAL A 193 5.26 -6.26 17.92
N TRP A 194 4.34 -6.04 16.98
CA TRP A 194 3.11 -5.31 17.22
C TRP A 194 2.26 -5.94 18.32
N TYR A 195 2.01 -7.25 18.22
CA TYR A 195 1.21 -7.99 19.19
C TYR A 195 1.80 -7.91 20.61
N LYS A 196 3.12 -8.10 20.74
CA LYS A 196 3.82 -7.99 22.04
C LYS A 196 3.70 -6.58 22.63
N LYS A 197 3.88 -5.55 21.81
CA LYS A 197 3.81 -4.15 22.25
C LYS A 197 2.37 -3.75 22.61
N TYR A 198 1.38 -4.27 21.88
CA TYR A 198 -0.04 -4.10 22.18
C TYR A 198 -0.40 -4.72 23.53
N LEU A 199 0.03 -5.96 23.80
CA LEU A 199 -0.17 -6.61 25.10
C LEU A 199 0.46 -5.81 26.24
N ASN A 200 1.68 -5.32 26.08
CA ASN A 200 2.34 -4.48 27.08
C ASN A 200 1.57 -3.19 27.35
N TYR A 201 1.06 -2.54 26.30
CA TYR A 201 0.25 -1.31 26.44
C TYR A 201 -1.05 -1.57 27.20
N VAL A 202 -1.76 -2.65 26.89
CA VAL A 202 -2.99 -3.05 27.60
C VAL A 202 -2.69 -3.36 29.06
N ASN A 203 -1.64 -4.13 29.35
CA ASN A 203 -1.24 -4.45 30.73
C ASN A 203 -0.89 -3.19 31.54
N LEU A 204 -0.15 -2.24 30.96
CA LEU A 204 0.16 -0.97 31.63
C LEU A 204 -1.08 -0.13 31.92
N LYS A 205 -2.09 -0.18 31.04
CA LYS A 205 -3.35 0.53 31.24
C LYS A 205 -4.21 -0.11 32.34
N MET A 206 -4.18 -1.44 32.45
CA MET A 206 -4.87 -2.19 33.50
C MET A 206 -4.22 -2.03 34.89
N ILE A 207 -2.89 -1.86 34.96
CA ILE A 207 -2.17 -1.64 36.23
C ILE A 207 -2.36 -0.21 36.77
N ASN A 208 -2.61 0.76 35.89
CA ASN A 208 -2.74 2.18 36.25
C ASN A 208 -4.21 2.64 36.42
N GLN A 209 -5.17 1.71 36.42
CA GLN A 209 -6.59 1.93 36.76
C GLN A 209 -6.89 1.36 38.13
#